data_AF-A0A6B2FXX0-F1
#
_entry.id   AF-A0A6B2FXX0-F1
#
_cell.length_a   1.000
_cell.length_b   1.000
_cell.length_c   1.000
_cell.angle_alpha   90.00
_cell.angle_beta   90.00
_cell.angle_gamma   90.00
#
_symmetry.space_group_name_H-M   'P 1'
#
loop_
_entity.id
_entity.type
_entity.pdbx_description
1 polymer ?
#
loop_
_entity_poly.entity_id
_entity_poly.type
_entity_poly.pdbx_seq_one_letter_code
_entity_poly.pdbx_strand_id
1 'polypeptide(L)'
;MCQFDIALKCYRIIKDIPALFLLAFSLNSRDILDEVLKLSIEQKNIYVSFIIYYITGNINEAIQLLKNNHLEAESAIMSYCYAPHLLEDTFNNWNNVLKVSHPKEAEKLADPFKYPNLFPHLVHSNDICDDDA
;
A
#
# COMPACT_ATOMS: atom_id res chain seq x y z
N MET A 1 32.74 -12.30 -11.75
CA MET A 1 31.51 -12.04 -12.53
C MET A 1 30.33 -12.50 -11.67
N CYS A 2 29.40 -11.62 -11.32
CA CYS A 2 28.25 -11.98 -10.49
C CYS A 2 27.26 -12.81 -11.31
N GLN A 3 26.89 -14.00 -10.83
CA GLN A 3 26.04 -14.96 -11.55
C GLN A 3 24.58 -14.83 -11.14
N PHE A 4 23.97 -13.68 -11.46
CA PHE A 4 22.59 -13.39 -11.08
C PHE A 4 21.59 -14.39 -11.68
N ASP A 5 21.84 -14.91 -12.87
CA ASP A 5 20.97 -15.89 -13.53
C ASP A 5 20.83 -17.20 -12.74
N ILE A 6 21.92 -17.64 -12.10
CA ILE A 6 21.93 -18.84 -11.28
C ILE A 6 21.18 -18.59 -9.98
N ALA A 7 21.44 -17.44 -9.34
CA ALA A 7 20.74 -17.04 -8.13
C ALA A 7 19.22 -16.96 -8.36
N LEU A 8 18.80 -16.33 -9.46
CA LEU A 8 17.38 -16.19 -9.81
C LEU A 8 16.71 -17.56 -9.99
N LYS A 9 17.38 -18.50 -10.66
CA LYS A 9 16.90 -19.89 -10.82
C LYS A 9 16.78 -20.59 -9.47
N CYS A 10 17.80 -20.50 -8.60
CA CYS A 10 17.78 -21.13 -7.28
C CYS A 10 16.62 -20.58 -6.42
N TYR A 11 16.46 -19.26 -6.36
CA TYR A 11 15.41 -18.65 -5.56
C TYR A 11 14.00 -18.90 -6.11
N ARG A 12 13.83 -19.05 -7.43
CA ARG A 12 12.56 -19.51 -8.04
C ARG A 12 12.19 -20.92 -7.60
N ILE A 13 13.17 -21.83 -7.53
CA ILE A 13 12.95 -23.22 -7.08
C ILE A 13 12.54 -23.25 -5.61
N ILE A 14 13.26 -22.49 -4.77
CA ILE A 14 13.01 -22.42 -3.33
C ILE A 14 11.77 -21.57 -3.01
N LYS A 15 11.29 -20.79 -3.99
CA LYS A 15 10.19 -19.82 -3.88
C LYS A 15 10.43 -18.77 -2.80
N ASP A 16 11.68 -18.32 -2.67
CA ASP A 16 12.06 -17.26 -1.75
C ASP A 16 11.68 -15.89 -2.34
N ILE A 17 10.47 -15.43 -2.02
CA ILE A 17 9.89 -14.20 -2.56
C ILE A 17 10.69 -12.94 -2.15
N PRO A 18 11.09 -12.75 -0.87
CA PRO A 18 11.94 -11.61 -0.50
C PRO A 18 13.27 -11.57 -1.24
N ALA A 19 13.96 -12.70 -1.40
CA ALA A 19 15.23 -12.75 -2.13
C ALA A 19 15.04 -12.47 -3.62
N LEU A 20 13.98 -13.02 -4.24
CA LEU A 20 13.62 -12.73 -5.63
C LEU A 20 13.29 -11.26 -5.84
N PHE A 21 12.51 -10.67 -4.93
CA PHE A 21 12.18 -9.24 -4.96
C PHE A 21 13.46 -8.39 -4.89
N LEU A 22 14.36 -8.68 -3.94
CA LEU A 22 15.59 -7.92 -3.76
C LEU A 22 16.48 -7.96 -5.02
N LEU A 23 16.60 -9.14 -5.64
CA LEU A 23 17.31 -9.29 -6.90
C LEU A 23 16.62 -8.53 -8.03
N ALA A 24 15.30 -8.67 -8.17
CA ALA A 24 14.52 -7.99 -9.22
C ALA A 24 14.62 -6.47 -9.11
N PHE A 25 14.53 -5.95 -7.87
CA PHE A 25 14.69 -4.54 -7.55
C PHE A 25 16.10 -4.04 -7.86
N SER A 26 17.13 -4.79 -7.44
CA SER A 26 18.54 -4.42 -7.68
C SER A 26 18.91 -4.44 -9.16
N LEU A 27 18.28 -5.33 -9.94
CA LEU A 27 18.44 -5.41 -11.40
C LEU A 27 17.53 -4.44 -12.16
N ASN A 28 16.65 -3.71 -11.45
CA ASN A 28 15.62 -2.84 -12.01
C ASN A 28 14.81 -3.51 -13.14
N SER A 29 14.51 -4.80 -12.99
CA SER A 29 13.78 -5.59 -13.99
C SER A 29 12.30 -5.63 -13.67
N ARG A 30 11.49 -4.93 -14.47
CA ARG A 30 10.03 -4.89 -14.32
C ARG A 30 9.39 -6.26 -14.55
N ASP A 31 9.87 -7.03 -15.53
CA ASP A 31 9.31 -8.35 -15.84
C ASP A 31 9.42 -9.32 -14.66
N ILE A 32 10.57 -9.30 -13.97
CA ILE A 32 10.79 -10.15 -12.79
C ILE A 32 9.97 -9.62 -11.61
N LEU A 33 9.85 -8.30 -11.43
CA LEU A 33 8.99 -7.72 -10.38
C LEU A 33 7.52 -8.14 -10.56
N ASP A 34 7.00 -8.15 -11.79
CA ASP A 34 5.63 -8.57 -12.09
C ASP A 34 5.41 -10.07 -11.84
N GLU A 35 6.42 -10.90 -12.14
CA GLU A 35 6.43 -12.33 -11.77
C GLU A 35 6.38 -12.50 -10.24
N VAL A 36 7.25 -11.79 -9.52
CA VAL A 36 7.35 -11.85 -8.06
C VAL A 36 6.05 -11.36 -7.41
N LEU A 37 5.41 -10.34 -7.97
CA LEU A 37 4.12 -9.84 -7.49
C LEU A 37 3.01 -10.90 -7.60
N LYS A 38 2.93 -11.62 -8.73
CA LYS A 38 1.96 -12.71 -8.88
C LYS A 38 2.21 -13.80 -7.86
N LEU A 39 3.47 -14.21 -7.71
CA LEU A 39 3.87 -15.24 -6.74
C LEU A 39 3.62 -14.79 -5.29
N SER A 40 3.83 -13.52 -4.96
CA SER A 40 3.60 -12.99 -3.61
C SER A 40 2.10 -12.96 -3.27
N ILE A 41 1.24 -12.63 -4.24
CA ILE A 41 -0.22 -12.70 -4.08
C ILE A 41 -0.68 -14.16 -3.88
N GLU A 42 -0.16 -15.09 -4.69
CA GLU A 42 -0.46 -16.53 -4.56
C GLU A 42 -0.07 -17.09 -3.17
N GLN A 43 1.08 -16.65 -2.66
CA GLN A 43 1.57 -17.05 -1.33
C GLN A 43 0.95 -16.26 -0.17
N LYS A 44 0.03 -15.32 -0.45
CA LYS A 44 -0.56 -14.41 0.54
C LYS A 44 0.50 -13.60 1.31
N ASN A 45 1.64 -13.31 0.67
CA ASN A 45 2.65 -12.42 1.22
C ASN A 45 2.27 -10.96 0.90
N ILE A 46 1.52 -10.37 1.82
CA ILE A 46 0.93 -9.04 1.67
C ILE A 46 2.01 -7.97 1.56
N TYR A 47 3.02 -8.01 2.45
CA TYR A 47 4.01 -6.95 2.54
C TYR A 47 4.90 -6.85 1.31
N VAL A 48 5.34 -7.98 0.72
CA VAL A 48 6.13 -7.92 -0.52
C VAL A 48 5.28 -7.41 -1.68
N SER A 49 4.03 -7.88 -1.79
CA SER A 49 3.08 -7.39 -2.80
C SER A 49 2.85 -5.88 -2.67
N PHE A 50 2.67 -5.40 -1.44
CA PHE A 50 2.51 -3.98 -1.11
C PHE A 50 3.74 -3.17 -1.52
N ILE A 51 4.94 -3.62 -1.18
CA ILE A 51 6.19 -2.92 -1.55
C ILE A 51 6.30 -2.83 -3.07
N ILE A 52 6.01 -3.90 -3.81
CA ILE A 52 6.07 -3.90 -5.27
C ILE A 52 5.06 -2.91 -5.86
N TYR A 53 3.82 -2.88 -5.38
CA TYR A 53 2.84 -1.89 -5.81
C TYR A 53 3.27 -0.46 -5.48
N TYR A 54 3.86 -0.24 -4.30
CA TYR A 54 4.35 1.08 -3.89
C TYR A 54 5.48 1.59 -4.81
N ILE A 55 6.52 0.78 -5.04
CA ILE A 55 7.65 1.20 -5.90
C ILE A 55 7.27 1.33 -7.37
N THR A 56 6.25 0.60 -7.83
CA THR A 56 5.77 0.70 -9.22
C THR A 56 4.82 1.88 -9.44
N GLY A 57 4.42 2.58 -8.37
CA GLY A 57 3.50 3.72 -8.42
C GLY A 57 2.01 3.33 -8.42
N ASN A 58 1.68 2.06 -8.24
CA ASN A 58 0.31 1.55 -8.24
C ASN A 58 -0.33 1.69 -6.85
N ILE A 59 -0.46 2.93 -6.37
CA ILE A 59 -0.92 3.22 -5.00
C ILE A 59 -2.34 2.73 -4.74
N ASN A 60 -3.25 2.88 -5.71
CA ASN A 60 -4.64 2.42 -5.56
C ASN A 60 -4.71 0.90 -5.30
N GLU A 61 -3.94 0.11 -6.06
CA GLU A 61 -3.86 -1.34 -5.88
C GLU A 61 -3.22 -1.73 -4.54
N ALA A 62 -2.20 -0.99 -4.09
CA ALA A 62 -1.61 -1.17 -2.77
C ALA A 62 -2.64 -0.97 -1.65
N ILE A 63 -3.48 0.07 -1.75
CA ILE A 63 -4.54 0.35 -0.77
C ILE A 63 -5.61 -0.74 -0.81
N GLN A 64 -6.04 -1.18 -2.00
CA GLN A 64 -7.02 -2.28 -2.11
C GLN A 64 -6.48 -3.59 -1.54
N LEU A 65 -5.20 -3.90 -1.75
CA LEU A 65 -4.54 -5.05 -1.15
C LEU A 65 -4.62 -5.00 0.39
N LEU A 66 -4.35 -3.85 1.01
CA LEU A 66 -4.44 -3.68 2.46
C LEU A 66 -5.88 -3.84 2.97
N LYS A 67 -6.85 -3.22 2.28
CA LYS A 67 -8.28 -3.37 2.62
C LYS A 67 -8.73 -4.83 2.59
N ASN A 68 -8.32 -5.58 1.56
CA ASN A 68 -8.70 -6.98 1.38
C ASN A 68 -8.10 -7.92 2.45
N ASN A 69 -7.05 -7.49 3.15
CA ASN A 69 -6.37 -8.29 4.17
C ASN A 69 -6.65 -7.84 5.61
N HIS A 70 -7.71 -7.04 5.82
CA HIS A 70 -8.09 -6.54 7.15
C HIS A 70 -6.99 -5.70 7.82
N LEU A 71 -6.32 -4.87 7.02
CA LEU A 71 -5.31 -3.90 7.46
C LEU A 71 -5.86 -2.48 7.27
N GLU A 72 -6.96 -2.18 7.97
CA GLU A 72 -7.72 -0.95 7.75
C GLU A 72 -6.94 0.29 8.16
N ALA A 73 -6.20 0.23 9.28
CA ALA A 73 -5.39 1.34 9.78
C ALA A 73 -4.29 1.72 8.78
N GLU A 74 -3.56 0.72 8.28
CA GLU A 74 -2.52 0.89 7.28
C GLU A 74 -3.09 1.44 5.96
N SER A 75 -4.26 0.95 5.54
CA SER A 75 -4.93 1.46 4.34
C SER A 75 -5.35 2.92 4.46
N ALA A 76 -5.82 3.34 5.65
CA ALA A 76 -6.22 4.72 5.93
C ALA A 76 -5.01 5.65 5.97
N ILE A 77 -3.92 5.24 6.63
CA ILE A 77 -2.66 5.99 6.67
C ILE A 77 -2.06 6.12 5.26
N MET A 78 -2.09 5.04 4.47
CA MET A 78 -1.60 5.07 3.09
C MET A 78 -2.39 6.05 2.22
N SER A 79 -3.72 6.05 2.35
CA SER A 79 -4.59 6.98 1.63
C SER A 79 -4.35 8.42 2.05
N TYR A 80 -4.19 8.66 3.35
CA TYR A 80 -3.85 9.98 3.89
C TYR A 80 -2.54 10.55 3.31
N CYS A 81 -1.52 9.71 3.14
CA CYS A 81 -0.21 10.15 2.65
C CYS A 81 -0.14 10.30 1.12
N TYR A 82 -0.81 9.43 0.36
CA TYR A 82 -0.56 9.30 -1.09
C TYR A 82 -1.81 9.35 -1.97
N ALA A 83 -3.01 9.19 -1.41
CA ALA A 83 -4.27 9.09 -2.17
C ALA A 83 -5.44 9.69 -1.37
N PRO A 84 -5.48 11.03 -1.19
CA PRO A 84 -6.49 11.69 -0.36
C PRO A 84 -7.92 11.46 -0.88
N HIS A 85 -8.10 11.19 -2.18
CA HIS A 85 -9.40 10.83 -2.76
C HIS A 85 -9.97 9.50 -2.26
N LEU A 86 -9.14 8.60 -1.71
CA LEU A 86 -9.57 7.34 -1.08
C LEU A 86 -9.63 7.42 0.45
N LEU A 87 -9.27 8.56 1.04
CA LEU A 87 -9.17 8.73 2.49
C LEU A 87 -10.52 8.55 3.17
N GLU A 88 -11.60 9.11 2.62
CA GLU A 88 -12.93 9.04 3.23
C GLU A 88 -13.41 7.58 3.36
N ASP A 89 -13.30 6.81 2.28
CA ASP A 89 -13.71 5.41 2.24
C ASP A 89 -12.86 4.55 3.19
N THR A 90 -11.54 4.68 3.15
CA THR A 90 -10.63 3.90 4.00
C THR A 90 -10.74 4.26 5.48
N PHE A 91 -10.88 5.55 5.80
CA PHE A 91 -11.07 6.03 7.16
C PHE A 91 -12.40 5.54 7.75
N ASN A 92 -13.49 5.61 6.98
CA ASN A 92 -14.79 5.11 7.42
C ASN A 92 -14.76 3.61 7.70
N ASN A 93 -14.10 2.83 6.84
CA ASN A 93 -13.90 1.39 7.07
C ASN A 93 -13.15 1.14 8.39
N TRP A 94 -12.02 1.82 8.60
CA TRP A 94 -11.24 1.69 9.82
C TRP A 94 -12.03 2.08 11.08
N ASN A 95 -12.74 3.20 11.04
CA ASN A 95 -13.58 3.66 12.13
C ASN A 95 -14.70 2.66 12.46
N ASN A 96 -15.33 2.05 11.45
CA ASN A 96 -16.37 1.04 11.65
C ASN A 96 -15.82 -0.22 12.33
N VAL A 97 -14.64 -0.69 11.92
CA VAL A 97 -13.96 -1.82 12.57
C VAL A 97 -13.58 -1.49 14.01
N LEU A 98 -13.05 -0.28 14.25
CA LEU A 98 -12.72 0.18 15.60
C LEU A 98 -13.94 0.32 16.49
N LYS A 99 -15.08 0.81 16.00
CA LYS A 99 -16.31 0.90 16.81
C LYS A 99 -16.76 -0.46 17.35
N VAL A 100 -16.56 -1.52 16.58
CA VAL A 100 -16.93 -2.89 16.98
C VAL A 100 -15.94 -3.43 18.03
N SER A 101 -14.64 -3.26 17.80
CA SER A 101 -13.63 -3.86 18.69
C SER A 101 -13.28 -2.99 19.92
N HIS A 102 -13.26 -1.67 19.75
CA HIS A 102 -12.67 -0.67 20.65
C HIS A 102 -13.40 0.68 20.52
N PRO A 103 -14.64 0.80 21.06
CA PRO A 103 -15.49 1.96 20.84
C PRO A 103 -14.92 3.27 21.42
N LYS A 104 -14.19 3.21 22.53
CA LYS A 104 -13.58 4.40 23.14
C LYS A 104 -12.45 4.98 22.29
N GLU A 105 -11.72 4.11 21.62
CA GLU A 105 -10.62 4.45 20.71
C GLU A 105 -11.18 5.04 19.42
N ALA A 106 -12.31 4.51 18.92
CA ALA A 106 -13.00 5.03 17.75
C ALA A 106 -13.47 6.48 17.95
N GLU A 107 -13.94 6.84 19.16
CA GLU A 107 -14.33 8.22 19.48
C GLU A 107 -13.14 9.19 19.56
N LYS A 108 -11.95 8.68 19.94
CA LYS A 108 -10.71 9.48 19.99
C LYS A 108 -10.05 9.63 18.63
N LEU A 109 -10.43 8.81 17.66
CA LEU A 109 -9.87 8.87 16.32
C LEU A 109 -10.32 10.19 15.66
N ALA A 110 -9.35 11.06 15.38
CA ALA A 110 -9.62 12.36 14.78
C ALA A 110 -10.04 12.19 13.32
N ASP A 111 -11.28 12.60 13.03
CA ASP A 111 -11.86 12.58 11.69
C ASP A 111 -11.36 13.77 10.86
N PRO A 112 -10.64 13.53 9.74
CA PRO A 112 -10.11 14.59 8.88
C PRO A 112 -11.17 15.49 8.24
N PHE A 113 -12.37 14.96 8.00
CA PHE A 113 -13.46 15.69 7.35
C PHE A 113 -14.28 16.51 8.36
N LYS A 114 -14.41 16.01 9.59
CA LYS A 114 -15.11 16.71 10.68
C LYS A 114 -14.29 17.83 11.30
N TYR A 115 -12.97 17.67 11.36
CA TYR A 115 -12.05 18.62 12.00
C TYR A 115 -10.94 19.05 11.03
N PRO A 116 -11.26 19.78 9.95
CA PRO A 116 -10.29 20.18 8.93
C PRO A 116 -9.16 21.07 9.49
N ASN A 117 -9.41 21.76 10.61
CA ASN A 117 -8.41 22.54 11.34
C ASN A 117 -7.24 21.70 11.89
N LEU A 118 -7.43 20.40 12.11
CA LEU A 118 -6.37 19.50 12.55
C LEU A 118 -5.52 18.98 11.37
N PHE A 119 -6.01 19.12 10.13
CA PHE A 119 -5.41 18.56 8.93
C PHE A 119 -5.29 19.61 7.81
N PRO A 120 -4.57 20.73 8.03
CA PRO A 120 -4.53 21.85 7.09
C PRO A 120 -3.97 21.47 5.70
N HIS A 121 -3.03 20.52 5.65
CA HIS A 121 -2.41 20.04 4.41
C HIS A 121 -3.36 19.23 3.50
N LEU A 122 -4.45 18.66 4.03
CA LEU A 122 -5.44 17.96 3.19
C LEU A 122 -6.36 18.92 2.44
N VAL A 123 -6.59 20.11 2.99
CA VAL A 123 -7.43 21.14 2.36
C VAL A 123 -6.68 21.77 1.18
N HIS A 124 -5.41 22.10 1.36
CA HIS A 124 -4.60 22.73 0.32
C HIS A 124 -4.31 21.83 -0.88
N SER A 125 -4.29 20.50 -0.72
CA SER A 125 -4.05 19.58 -1.84
C SER A 125 -5.22 19.52 -2.83
N ASN A 126 -6.43 19.87 -2.41
CA ASN A 126 -7.60 19.87 -3.30
C ASN A 126 -7.72 21.13 -4.16
N ASP A 127 -6.99 22.20 -3.83
CA ASP A 127 -7.03 23.47 -4.56
C ASP A 127 -6.01 23.54 -5.73
N ILE A 128 -5.17 22.51 -5.92
CA ILE A 128 -4.08 22.51 -6.92
C ILE A 128 -4.51 21.85 -8.25
N CYS A 129 -5.71 21.28 -8.34
CA CYS A 129 -6.16 20.53 -9.54
C CYS A 129 -7.01 21.33 -10.54
N ASP A 130 -7.29 22.63 -10.32
CA ASP A 130 -8.15 23.43 -11.21
C ASP A 130 -7.41 24.41 -12.15
N ASP A 131 -6.09 24.49 -12.11
CA ASP A 131 -5.30 25.33 -13.05
C ASP A 131 -4.37 24.45 -13.89
N ASP A 132 -4.90 23.83 -14.94
CA ASP A 132 -4.19 23.53 -16.21
C ASP A 132 -5.20 22.89 -17.21
N ALA A 133 -6.00 23.74 -17.84
CA ALA A 133 -6.84 23.45 -19.02
C ALA A 133 -6.38 24.28 -20.23
#